data_AF-A0A517M492-F1
#
_entry.id   AF-A0A517M492-F1
#
_cell.length_a   1.000
_cell.length_b   1.000
_cell.length_c   1.000
_cell.angle_alpha   90.00
_cell.angle_beta   90.00
_cell.angle_gamma   90.00
#
_symmetry.space_group_name_H-M   'P 1'
#
loop_
_entity.id
_entity.type
_entity.pdbx_description
1 polymer ?
#
loop_
_entity_poly.entity_id
_entity_poly.type
_entity_poly.pdbx_seq_one_letter_code
_entity_poly.pdbx_strand_id
1 'polypeptide(L)'
;MTREITPTSQADIVKFLEKDSSFAFEMQVRKLFAAKRLRYRHGGTYDDPIERKPRQFDLTADLNLVDGYLPVRLRMAIECKCLSEFAPMLVYRSPRSAYEAGHCVVARTCGDRNVVREAIQHEQALPILSSETGQFPKACTLEFQPSRSMYSSGEFVGKSAECITKDRNGNIRGGDKEIYPRWTQALQSATAMLPEVVNGYSDEKAIVINWIVPILVVPDDRLFVVDFDDSGVQTQPPAPVDRTSFFVDYTPSGISIAGPEFRFGHLEIMTFSHLKSFVGRATHEDMRFFVDEHLNEHECFNQLSRF
;
A
#
# COMPACT_ATOMS: atom_id res chain seq x y z
N MET A 1 -38.84 -26.70 17.83
CA MET A 1 -37.76 -27.68 17.61
C MET A 1 -36.46 -27.04 18.06
N THR A 2 -35.92 -27.47 19.19
CA THR A 2 -34.56 -27.12 19.61
C THR A 2 -33.60 -27.83 18.66
N ARG A 3 -32.83 -27.08 17.87
CA ARG A 3 -31.73 -27.66 17.08
C ARG A 3 -30.74 -28.26 18.08
N GLU A 4 -30.53 -29.56 17.98
CA GLU A 4 -29.49 -30.25 18.73
C GLU A 4 -28.14 -29.69 18.26
N ILE A 5 -27.37 -29.11 19.18
CA ILE A 5 -26.04 -28.58 18.88
C ILE A 5 -25.06 -29.74 19.07
N THR A 6 -24.54 -30.27 17.97
CA THR A 6 -23.46 -31.27 18.01
C THR A 6 -22.13 -30.57 18.31
N PRO A 7 -21.26 -31.17 19.15
CA PRO A 7 -19.91 -30.65 19.37
C PRO A 7 -19.13 -30.52 18.06
N THR A 8 -18.31 -29.48 17.95
CA THR A 8 -17.40 -29.28 16.81
C THR A 8 -16.43 -30.46 16.71
N SER A 9 -16.48 -31.18 15.59
CA SER A 9 -15.60 -32.32 15.33
C SER A 9 -14.24 -31.87 14.78
N GLN A 10 -13.27 -32.78 14.75
CA GLN A 10 -12.00 -32.53 14.07
C GLN A 10 -12.19 -32.22 12.58
N ALA A 11 -13.15 -32.87 11.92
CA ALA A 11 -13.46 -32.60 10.51
C ALA A 11 -13.99 -31.18 10.30
N ASP A 12 -14.80 -30.67 11.24
CA ASP A 12 -15.28 -29.28 11.20
C ASP A 12 -14.11 -28.29 11.36
N ILE A 13 -13.15 -28.58 12.23
CA ILE A 13 -11.96 -27.75 12.43
C ILE A 13 -11.10 -27.73 11.15
N VAL A 14 -10.87 -28.88 10.51
CA VAL A 14 -10.11 -28.94 9.24
C VAL A 14 -10.80 -28.09 8.17
N LYS A 15 -12.13 -28.22 8.04
CA LYS A 15 -12.91 -27.44 7.07
C LYS A 15 -12.84 -25.93 7.35
N PHE A 16 -12.88 -25.53 8.63
CA PHE A 16 -12.68 -24.14 9.04
C PHE A 16 -11.28 -23.64 8.67
N LEU A 17 -10.23 -24.43 8.93
CA LEU A 17 -8.85 -24.07 8.60
C LEU A 17 -8.62 -23.88 7.10
N GLU A 18 -9.33 -24.64 6.25
CA GLU A 18 -9.22 -24.54 4.80
C GLU A 18 -9.96 -23.32 4.21
N LYS A 19 -11.06 -22.88 4.85
CA LYS A 19 -11.99 -21.90 4.25
C LYS A 19 -12.05 -20.56 4.96
N ASP A 20 -12.04 -20.56 6.28
CA ASP A 20 -12.46 -19.40 7.09
C ASP A 20 -11.38 -18.95 8.09
N SER A 21 -10.26 -19.67 8.18
CA SER A 21 -9.16 -19.33 9.08
C SER A 21 -8.34 -18.16 8.53
N SER A 22 -8.42 -17.01 9.22
CA SER A 22 -7.62 -15.83 8.90
C SER A 22 -6.12 -16.13 8.94
N PHE A 23 -5.64 -16.84 9.97
CA PHE A 23 -4.23 -17.23 10.06
C PHE A 23 -3.79 -18.18 8.94
N ALA A 24 -4.66 -19.10 8.51
CA ALA A 24 -4.34 -19.97 7.38
C ALA A 24 -4.20 -19.17 6.08
N PHE A 25 -5.05 -18.16 5.88
CA PHE A 25 -4.97 -17.25 4.74
C PHE A 25 -3.69 -16.38 4.81
N GLU A 26 -3.35 -15.80 5.97
CA GLU A 26 -2.09 -15.09 6.20
C GLU A 26 -0.88 -15.96 5.85
N MET A 27 -0.88 -17.23 6.25
CA MET A 27 0.19 -18.18 5.94
C MET A 27 0.31 -18.49 4.44
N GLN A 28 -0.80 -18.47 3.68
CA GLN A 28 -0.77 -18.58 2.22
C GLN A 28 -0.12 -17.35 1.58
N VAL A 29 -0.50 -16.15 2.04
CA VAL A 29 0.13 -14.88 1.62
C VAL A 29 1.62 -14.89 1.97
N ARG A 30 2.00 -15.31 3.17
CA ARG A 30 3.41 -15.45 3.58
C ARG A 30 4.20 -16.38 2.66
N LYS A 31 3.61 -17.52 2.26
CA LYS A 31 4.26 -18.51 1.40
C LYS A 31 4.65 -17.91 0.04
N LEU A 32 3.87 -16.95 -0.48
CA LEU A 32 4.21 -16.21 -1.70
C LEU A 32 5.57 -15.50 -1.56
N PHE A 33 5.74 -14.71 -0.51
CA PHE A 33 6.98 -13.96 -0.26
C PHE A 33 8.16 -14.89 0.03
N ALA A 34 7.93 -15.96 0.81
CA ALA A 34 8.93 -16.98 1.08
C ALA A 34 9.41 -17.69 -0.20
N ALA A 35 8.49 -18.08 -1.09
CA ALA A 35 8.81 -18.76 -2.34
C ALA A 35 9.64 -17.88 -3.28
N LYS A 36 9.43 -16.55 -3.23
CA LYS A 36 10.19 -15.56 -3.99
C LYS A 36 11.49 -15.11 -3.29
N ARG A 37 11.81 -15.66 -2.12
CA ARG A 37 12.98 -15.29 -1.28
C ARG A 37 13.05 -13.79 -0.99
N LEU A 38 11.89 -13.14 -0.87
CA LEU A 38 11.79 -11.72 -0.57
C LEU A 38 12.06 -11.46 0.92
N ARG A 39 12.50 -10.24 1.23
CA ARG A 39 12.61 -9.79 2.62
C ARG A 39 11.21 -9.47 3.11
N TYR A 40 10.76 -10.18 4.15
CA TYR A 40 9.47 -9.92 4.79
C TYR A 40 9.52 -10.20 6.28
N ARG A 41 8.60 -9.59 7.03
CA ARG A 41 8.24 -9.96 8.40
C ARG A 41 6.81 -10.47 8.41
N HIS A 42 6.51 -11.45 9.26
CA HIS A 42 5.18 -12.02 9.40
C HIS A 42 4.84 -12.15 10.87
N GLY A 43 3.76 -11.49 11.28
CA GLY A 43 3.39 -11.32 12.66
C GLY A 43 4.37 -10.40 13.39
N GLY A 44 3.81 -9.50 14.19
CA GLY A 44 4.57 -8.60 15.04
C GLY A 44 3.66 -7.56 15.64
N THR A 45 4.23 -6.70 16.48
CA THR A 45 3.50 -5.59 17.07
C THR A 45 4.16 -4.27 16.72
N TYR A 46 3.35 -3.22 16.60
CA TYR A 46 3.79 -1.84 16.54
C TYR A 46 2.94 -1.01 17.50
N ASP A 47 3.50 0.09 17.99
CA ASP A 47 2.71 1.08 18.71
C ASP A 47 1.94 1.91 17.70
N ASP A 48 0.62 1.85 17.76
CA ASP A 48 -0.27 2.69 16.96
C ASP A 48 0.12 4.15 17.18
N PRO A 49 0.53 4.89 16.14
CA PRO A 49 1.04 6.25 16.30
C PRO A 49 -0.05 7.23 16.78
N ILE A 50 -1.33 6.89 16.58
CA ILE A 50 -2.48 7.69 17.02
C ILE A 50 -2.92 7.27 18.42
N GLU A 51 -3.28 5.99 18.59
CA GLU A 51 -3.85 5.50 19.86
C GLU A 51 -2.78 5.20 20.93
N ARG A 52 -1.50 5.10 20.53
CA ARG A 52 -0.38 4.63 21.35
C ARG A 52 -0.63 3.29 22.03
N LYS A 53 -1.37 2.42 21.33
CA LYS A 53 -1.65 1.05 21.76
C LYS A 53 -0.87 0.07 20.90
N PRO A 54 -0.40 -1.04 21.47
CA PRO A 54 0.17 -2.11 20.68
C PRO A 54 -0.90 -2.69 19.75
N ARG A 55 -0.62 -2.68 18.45
CA ARG A 55 -1.42 -3.30 17.39
C ARG A 55 -0.58 -4.36 16.69
N GLN A 56 -1.24 -5.35 16.12
CA GLN A 56 -0.58 -6.38 15.32
C GLN A 56 -0.59 -5.97 13.84
N PHE A 57 0.43 -6.37 13.11
CA PHE A 57 0.44 -6.38 11.65
C PHE A 57 0.59 -7.81 11.17
N ASP A 58 -0.01 -8.13 10.02
CA ASP A 58 0.08 -9.48 9.46
C ASP A 58 1.41 -9.67 8.71
N LEU A 59 1.69 -8.84 7.70
CA LEU A 59 2.95 -8.87 6.96
C LEU A 59 3.49 -7.47 6.63
N THR A 60 4.83 -7.37 6.62
CA THR A 60 5.53 -6.27 5.94
C THR A 60 6.56 -6.87 4.99
N ALA A 61 6.75 -6.29 3.82
CA ALA A 61 7.69 -6.80 2.82
C ALA A 61 8.43 -5.69 2.08
N ASP A 62 9.71 -5.92 1.77
CA ASP A 62 10.56 -5.00 1.04
C ASP A 62 10.99 -5.64 -0.29
N LEU A 63 10.79 -4.91 -1.39
CA LEU A 63 11.26 -5.27 -2.72
C LEU A 63 12.13 -4.15 -3.28
N ASN A 64 13.31 -4.49 -3.77
CA ASN A 64 14.09 -3.57 -4.60
C ASN A 64 13.52 -3.63 -6.02
N LEU A 65 12.86 -2.57 -6.46
CA LEU A 65 12.30 -2.47 -7.82
C LEU A 65 13.38 -2.10 -8.84
N VAL A 66 14.29 -1.21 -8.47
CA VAL A 66 15.42 -0.79 -9.30
C VAL A 66 16.66 -0.66 -8.42
N ASP A 67 17.79 -1.16 -8.90
CA ASP A 67 19.11 -1.06 -8.24
C ASP A 67 20.11 -0.22 -9.07
N GLY A 68 19.55 0.71 -9.85
CA GLY A 68 20.27 1.56 -10.78
C GLY A 68 21.04 2.69 -10.09
N TYR A 69 21.12 3.83 -10.76
CA TYR A 69 21.74 5.03 -10.19
C TYR A 69 20.92 5.57 -9.01
N LEU A 70 19.59 5.56 -9.17
CA LEU A 70 18.62 5.90 -8.15
C LEU A 70 17.81 4.66 -7.75
N PRO A 71 18.25 3.89 -6.73
CA PRO A 71 17.51 2.73 -6.28
C PRO A 71 16.09 3.07 -5.84
N VAL A 72 15.14 2.24 -6.25
CA VAL A 72 13.74 2.32 -5.86
C VAL A 72 13.37 1.09 -5.05
N ARG A 73 12.83 1.31 -3.87
CA ARG A 73 12.33 0.27 -2.97
C ARG A 73 10.83 0.38 -2.79
N LEU A 74 10.11 -0.69 -3.06
CA LEU A 74 8.72 -0.86 -2.68
C LEU A 74 8.66 -1.50 -1.30
N ARG A 75 8.01 -0.81 -0.36
CA ARG A 75 7.75 -1.30 0.99
C ARG A 75 6.25 -1.47 1.16
N MET A 76 5.83 -2.69 1.48
CA MET A 76 4.41 -3.03 1.57
C MET A 76 4.03 -3.31 3.03
N ALA A 77 3.00 -2.62 3.51
CA ALA A 77 2.28 -3.00 4.73
C ALA A 77 1.04 -3.79 4.31
N ILE A 78 1.01 -5.07 4.64
CA ILE A 78 0.01 -6.01 4.13
C ILE A 78 -0.84 -6.48 5.30
N GLU A 79 -2.13 -6.15 5.25
CA GLU A 79 -3.16 -6.71 6.13
C GLU A 79 -3.95 -7.76 5.34
N CYS A 80 -4.18 -8.93 5.93
CA CYS A 80 -4.95 -10.01 5.34
C CYS A 80 -6.34 -10.05 5.96
N LYS A 81 -7.38 -10.05 5.12
CA LYS A 81 -8.76 -10.23 5.57
C LYS A 81 -9.37 -11.42 4.85
N CYS A 82 -9.41 -12.56 5.53
CA CYS A 82 -10.12 -13.76 5.06
C CYS A 82 -11.63 -13.51 5.08
N LEU A 83 -12.18 -13.09 3.94
CA LEU A 83 -13.60 -12.86 3.75
C LEU A 83 -14.33 -14.17 3.42
N SER A 84 -15.49 -14.36 4.05
CA SER A 84 -16.38 -15.47 3.72
C SER A 84 -17.04 -15.28 2.35
N GLU A 85 -17.37 -16.37 1.67
CA GLU A 85 -18.17 -16.35 0.44
C GLU A 85 -19.56 -15.75 0.61
N PHE A 86 -20.07 -15.73 1.85
CA PHE A 86 -21.34 -15.12 2.22
C PHE A 86 -21.22 -13.66 2.67
N ALA A 87 -19.99 -13.13 2.70
CA ALA A 87 -19.67 -11.78 3.13
C ALA A 87 -18.61 -11.13 2.22
N PRO A 88 -18.82 -11.07 0.88
CA PRO A 88 -17.88 -10.38 0.00
C PRO A 88 -17.81 -8.88 0.29
N MET A 89 -16.69 -8.29 -0.07
CA MET A 89 -16.47 -6.85 -0.01
C MET A 89 -17.00 -6.19 -1.28
N LEU A 90 -17.76 -5.11 -1.12
CA LEU A 90 -18.15 -4.18 -2.17
C LEU A 90 -17.44 -2.84 -1.93
N VAL A 91 -16.73 -2.35 -2.94
CA VAL A 91 -16.08 -1.04 -2.94
C VAL A 91 -16.85 -0.09 -3.85
N TYR A 92 -17.29 1.03 -3.30
CA TYR A 92 -17.99 2.09 -4.03
C TYR A 92 -16.95 3.06 -4.58
N ARG A 93 -16.93 3.24 -5.91
CA ARG A 93 -15.92 4.05 -6.60
C ARG A 93 -16.54 5.22 -7.34
N SER A 94 -15.76 6.29 -7.48
CA SER A 94 -16.05 7.45 -8.34
C SER A 94 -14.78 7.87 -9.09
N PRO A 95 -14.90 8.66 -10.18
CA PRO A 95 -13.74 9.19 -10.88
C PRO A 95 -12.82 9.96 -9.93
N ARG A 96 -11.53 9.68 -10.03
CA ARG A 96 -10.50 10.33 -9.22
C ARG A 96 -10.33 11.79 -9.64
N SER A 97 -10.52 12.71 -8.70
CA SER A 97 -10.27 14.13 -8.95
C SER A 97 -8.76 14.41 -9.13
N ALA A 98 -8.41 15.60 -9.62
CA ALA A 98 -7.01 16.00 -9.74
C ALA A 98 -6.26 16.03 -8.39
N TYR A 99 -6.96 16.35 -7.30
CA TYR A 99 -6.40 16.36 -5.93
C TYR A 99 -6.10 14.94 -5.40
N GLU A 100 -6.93 14.00 -5.81
CA GLU A 100 -6.86 12.61 -5.36
C GLU A 100 -5.86 11.79 -6.17
N ALA A 101 -5.38 12.34 -7.28
CA ALA A 101 -4.43 11.73 -8.17
C ALA A 101 -2.98 12.01 -7.75
N GLY A 102 -2.05 11.17 -8.20
CA GLY A 102 -0.67 11.21 -7.74
C GLY A 102 -0.40 10.39 -6.48
N HIS A 103 0.85 10.39 -6.02
CA HIS A 103 1.27 9.77 -4.75
C HIS A 103 2.57 10.37 -4.22
N CYS A 104 2.81 10.20 -2.92
CA CYS A 104 4.07 10.58 -2.29
C CYS A 104 5.01 9.38 -2.16
N VAL A 105 6.31 9.64 -2.31
CA VAL A 105 7.40 8.72 -1.94
C VAL A 105 8.40 9.44 -1.05
N VAL A 106 9.23 8.67 -0.35
CA VAL A 106 10.29 9.22 0.51
C VAL A 106 11.65 8.97 -0.13
N ALA A 107 12.32 10.04 -0.54
CA ALA A 107 13.71 9.98 -0.93
C ALA A 107 14.60 10.15 0.31
N ARG A 108 15.40 9.13 0.59
CA ARG A 108 16.37 9.12 1.70
C ARG A 108 17.77 9.32 1.15
N THR A 109 18.53 10.24 1.75
CA THR A 109 19.96 10.38 1.48
C THR A 109 20.79 9.46 2.37
N CYS A 110 21.85 8.89 1.82
CA CYS A 110 22.72 7.89 2.42
C CYS A 110 24.18 8.27 2.17
N GLY A 111 25.06 7.95 3.12
CA GLY A 111 26.49 8.25 3.00
C GLY A 111 26.84 9.72 3.24
N ASP A 112 28.02 10.12 2.76
CA ASP A 112 28.52 11.49 2.89
C ASP A 112 27.72 12.46 2.01
N ARG A 113 27.50 13.66 2.53
CA ARG A 113 26.78 14.77 1.88
C ARG A 113 27.41 15.17 0.54
N ASN A 114 28.74 15.08 0.42
CA ASN A 114 29.41 15.37 -0.84
C ASN A 114 29.02 14.37 -1.94
N VAL A 115 28.86 13.10 -1.58
CA VAL A 115 28.45 12.04 -2.51
C VAL A 115 27.01 12.23 -2.96
N VAL A 116 26.12 12.68 -2.07
CA VAL A 116 24.74 13.05 -2.42
C VAL A 116 24.71 14.24 -3.38
N ARG A 117 25.51 15.28 -3.10
CA ARG A 117 25.59 16.47 -3.95
C ARG A 117 26.14 16.14 -5.33
N GLU A 118 27.25 15.40 -5.39
CA GLU A 118 27.82 14.92 -6.65
C GLU A 118 26.81 14.09 -7.44
N ALA A 119 25.99 13.28 -6.75
CA ALA A 119 25.00 12.46 -7.42
C ALA A 119 23.89 13.30 -8.10
N ILE A 120 23.41 14.34 -7.42
CA ILE A 120 22.40 15.26 -7.99
C ILE A 120 23.02 16.09 -9.13
N GLN A 121 24.27 16.54 -8.97
CA GLN A 121 24.97 17.36 -9.97
C GLN A 121 25.34 16.60 -11.23
N HIS A 122 25.62 15.30 -11.13
CA HIS A 122 25.91 14.47 -12.30
C HIS A 122 24.72 14.42 -13.28
N GLU A 123 23.51 14.40 -12.75
CA GLU A 123 22.26 14.33 -13.52
C GLU A 123 21.69 15.72 -13.88
N GLN A 124 22.07 16.78 -13.14
CA GLN A 124 21.59 18.15 -13.38
C GLN A 124 22.72 19.18 -13.33
N ALA A 125 23.02 19.79 -14.48
CA ALA A 125 23.94 20.91 -14.61
C ALA A 125 23.37 22.25 -14.08
N LEU A 126 22.35 22.22 -13.22
CA LEU A 126 21.75 23.42 -12.63
C LEU A 126 22.41 23.76 -11.28
N PRO A 127 22.56 25.05 -10.94
CA PRO A 127 23.02 25.45 -9.63
C PRO A 127 21.95 25.07 -8.61
N ILE A 128 22.22 24.03 -7.80
CA ILE A 128 21.42 23.71 -6.61
C ILE A 128 21.31 25.01 -5.80
N LEU A 129 20.08 25.47 -5.56
CA LEU A 129 19.82 26.60 -4.68
C LEU A 129 20.34 26.19 -3.31
N SER A 130 21.53 26.67 -2.95
CA SER A 130 22.08 26.43 -1.62
C SER A 130 21.10 27.03 -0.63
N SER A 131 20.34 26.20 0.08
CA SER A 131 19.71 26.62 1.32
C SER A 131 20.79 27.32 2.17
N GLU A 132 20.43 28.40 2.87
CA GLU A 132 21.37 29.28 3.58
C GLU A 132 22.24 28.56 4.65
N THR A 133 22.01 27.26 4.88
CA THR A 133 22.80 26.37 5.74
C THR A 133 23.62 25.31 4.98
N GLY A 134 23.39 25.12 3.68
CA GLY A 134 24.10 24.18 2.81
C GLY A 134 23.89 22.69 3.12
N GLN A 135 22.89 22.32 3.95
CA GLN A 135 22.65 20.94 4.37
C GLN A 135 21.44 20.32 3.66
N PHE A 136 21.68 19.27 2.86
CA PHE A 136 20.62 18.46 2.28
C PHE A 136 19.91 17.64 3.38
N PRO A 137 18.57 17.56 3.38
CA PRO A 137 17.82 16.83 4.42
C PRO A 137 18.08 15.32 4.35
N LYS A 138 18.04 14.66 5.52
CA LYS A 138 18.23 13.19 5.62
C LYS A 138 17.18 12.41 4.82
N ALA A 139 15.97 12.93 4.78
CA ALA A 139 14.88 12.42 3.96
C ALA A 139 14.01 13.58 3.50
N CYS A 140 13.46 13.46 2.29
CA CYS A 140 12.50 14.39 1.73
C CYS A 140 11.34 13.65 1.06
N THR A 141 10.18 14.28 1.07
CA THR A 141 9.00 13.84 0.36
C THR A 141 9.12 14.28 -1.08
N LEU A 142 8.90 13.36 -2.02
CA LEU A 142 8.68 13.66 -3.43
C LEU A 142 7.22 13.39 -3.76
N GLU A 143 6.57 14.29 -4.49
CA GLU A 143 5.17 14.16 -4.89
C GLU A 143 5.09 13.95 -6.41
N PHE A 144 4.54 12.80 -6.81
CA PHE A 144 4.40 12.43 -8.20
C PHE A 144 3.06 12.91 -8.74
N GLN A 145 3.13 13.70 -9.81
CA GLN A 145 1.96 14.19 -10.52
C GLN A 145 1.15 13.05 -11.15
N PRO A 146 -0.16 13.23 -11.43
CA PRO A 146 -1.03 12.20 -11.97
C PRO A 146 -0.50 11.50 -13.23
N SER A 147 0.13 12.26 -14.14
CA SER A 147 0.71 11.74 -15.39
C SER A 147 1.93 10.84 -15.21
N ARG A 148 2.48 10.80 -14.00
CA ARG A 148 3.67 10.03 -13.61
C ARG A 148 3.38 9.18 -12.38
N SER A 149 2.12 8.76 -12.20
CA SER A 149 1.68 8.00 -11.05
C SER A 149 0.76 6.87 -11.48
N MET A 150 0.73 5.79 -10.70
CA MET A 150 -0.28 4.73 -10.85
C MET A 150 -1.72 5.19 -10.51
N TYR A 151 -1.89 6.44 -10.07
CA TYR A 151 -3.16 7.03 -9.69
C TYR A 151 -3.48 8.23 -10.59
N SER A 152 -3.95 7.95 -11.81
CA SER A 152 -4.30 8.99 -12.79
C SER A 152 -5.64 9.65 -12.51
N SER A 153 -5.80 10.92 -12.89
CA SER A 153 -7.09 11.60 -12.77
C SER A 153 -8.12 10.99 -13.74
N GLY A 154 -9.39 10.93 -13.33
CA GLY A 154 -10.50 10.39 -14.11
C GLY A 154 -10.71 8.88 -13.96
N GLU A 155 -9.71 8.11 -13.53
CA GLU A 155 -9.89 6.68 -13.24
C GLU A 155 -10.71 6.47 -11.97
N PHE A 156 -11.47 5.37 -11.89
CA PHE A 156 -12.26 5.06 -10.71
C PHE A 156 -11.40 4.73 -9.48
N VAL A 157 -11.75 5.32 -8.33
CA VAL A 157 -11.11 5.08 -7.03
C VAL A 157 -12.16 4.85 -5.95
N GLY A 158 -11.88 3.91 -5.04
CA GLY A 158 -12.74 3.62 -3.89
C GLY A 158 -12.89 4.81 -2.95
N LYS A 159 -14.13 5.05 -2.50
CA LYS A 159 -14.52 6.06 -1.51
C LYS A 159 -15.13 5.46 -0.26
N SER A 160 -15.77 4.31 -0.41
CA SER A 160 -16.40 3.55 0.67
C SER A 160 -16.28 2.05 0.39
N ALA A 161 -16.25 1.25 1.43
CA ALA A 161 -16.18 -0.21 1.33
C ALA A 161 -17.01 -0.87 2.44
N GLU A 162 -17.75 -1.91 2.08
CA GLU A 162 -18.62 -2.64 3.00
C GLU A 162 -18.55 -4.14 2.72
N CYS A 163 -18.73 -4.96 3.76
CA CYS A 163 -19.07 -6.37 3.60
C CYS A 163 -20.59 -6.49 3.40
N ILE A 164 -20.97 -7.17 2.33
CA ILE A 164 -22.38 -7.43 2.02
C ILE A 164 -22.75 -8.84 2.50
N THR A 165 -23.73 -8.94 3.38
CA THR A 165 -24.19 -10.22 3.96
C THR A 165 -25.68 -10.44 3.73
N LYS A 166 -26.13 -11.69 3.83
CA LYS A 166 -27.55 -12.03 3.88
C LYS A 166 -27.93 -12.46 5.30
N ASP A 167 -28.98 -11.87 5.85
CA ASP A 167 -29.52 -12.33 7.12
C ASP A 167 -30.33 -13.64 6.97
N ARG A 168 -30.84 -14.18 8.08
CA ARG A 168 -31.58 -15.46 8.09
C ARG A 168 -32.86 -15.43 7.26
N ASN A 169 -33.40 -14.24 6.97
CA ASN A 169 -34.59 -14.06 6.15
C ASN A 169 -34.23 -13.79 4.69
N GLY A 170 -32.94 -13.79 4.33
CA GLY A 170 -32.44 -13.49 2.99
C GLY A 170 -32.30 -12.00 2.68
N ASN A 171 -32.52 -11.11 3.66
CA ASN A 171 -32.35 -9.67 3.43
C ASN A 171 -30.87 -9.33 3.34
N ILE A 172 -30.52 -8.48 2.39
CA ILE A 172 -29.16 -7.99 2.21
C ILE A 172 -28.87 -6.89 3.23
N ARG A 173 -27.70 -6.98 3.88
CA ARG A 173 -27.19 -5.96 4.80
C ARG A 173 -25.74 -5.65 4.44
N GLY A 174 -25.44 -4.36 4.33
CA GLY A 174 -24.07 -3.84 4.23
C GLY A 174 -23.56 -3.39 5.59
N GLY A 175 -22.24 -3.40 5.76
CA GLY A 175 -21.57 -2.78 6.89
C GLY A 175 -20.06 -2.80 6.77
N ASP A 176 -19.42 -1.79 7.33
CA ASP A 176 -17.97 -1.57 7.25
C ASP A 176 -17.20 -2.08 8.48
N LYS A 177 -17.90 -2.54 9.53
CA LYS A 177 -17.31 -2.94 10.83
C LYS A 177 -16.17 -3.94 10.71
N GLU A 178 -16.19 -4.78 9.69
CA GLU A 178 -15.15 -5.77 9.44
C GLU A 178 -13.99 -5.28 8.58
N ILE A 179 -14.20 -4.21 7.82
CA ILE A 179 -13.28 -3.71 6.79
C ILE A 179 -12.55 -2.45 7.26
N TYR A 180 -13.27 -1.50 7.88
CA TYR A 180 -12.71 -0.25 8.38
C TYR A 180 -11.49 -0.46 9.28
N PRO A 181 -11.55 -1.32 10.32
CA PRO A 181 -10.39 -1.54 11.18
C PRO A 181 -9.19 -2.13 10.43
N ARG A 182 -9.43 -2.93 9.38
CA ARG A 182 -8.40 -3.68 8.65
C ARG A 182 -7.58 -2.79 7.73
N TRP A 183 -8.24 -1.97 6.91
CA TRP A 183 -7.46 -1.04 6.09
C TRP A 183 -6.79 0.06 6.91
N THR A 184 -7.41 0.48 8.04
CA THR A 184 -6.72 1.34 9.02
C THR A 184 -5.47 0.66 9.57
N GLN A 185 -5.52 -0.63 9.90
CA GLN A 185 -4.35 -1.38 10.37
C GLN A 185 -3.24 -1.43 9.30
N ALA A 186 -3.58 -1.59 8.02
CA ALA A 186 -2.61 -1.50 6.93
C ALA A 186 -1.94 -0.11 6.87
N LEU A 187 -2.70 0.99 7.02
CA LEU A 187 -2.15 2.35 7.05
C LEU A 187 -1.27 2.61 8.27
N GLN A 188 -1.67 2.13 9.44
CA GLN A 188 -0.88 2.33 10.65
C GLN A 188 0.39 1.47 10.64
N SER A 189 0.33 0.26 10.08
CA SER A 189 1.51 -0.54 9.79
C SER A 189 2.44 0.18 8.80
N ALA A 190 1.89 0.80 7.75
CA ALA A 190 2.65 1.61 6.80
C ALA A 190 3.34 2.80 7.47
N THR A 191 2.63 3.47 8.38
CA THR A 191 3.16 4.58 9.18
C THR A 191 4.29 4.12 10.08
N ALA A 192 4.15 2.96 10.72
CA ALA A 192 5.17 2.39 11.60
C ALA A 192 6.48 2.03 10.85
N MET A 193 6.46 1.93 9.51
CA MET A 193 7.67 1.76 8.69
C MET A 193 8.43 3.07 8.45
N LEU A 194 7.77 4.23 8.51
CA LEU A 194 8.38 5.52 8.19
C LEU A 194 9.62 5.86 9.03
N PRO A 195 9.68 5.62 10.35
CA PRO A 195 10.88 5.91 11.13
C PRO A 195 12.11 5.15 10.62
N GLU A 196 11.94 3.89 10.20
CA GLU A 196 13.01 3.10 9.60
C GLU A 196 13.36 3.58 8.20
N VAL A 197 12.37 3.98 7.40
CA VAL A 197 12.59 4.57 6.07
C VAL A 197 13.37 5.88 6.15
N VAL A 198 13.07 6.73 7.13
CA VAL A 198 13.73 8.03 7.31
C VAL A 198 15.08 7.88 8.01
N ASN A 199 15.18 6.98 9.00
CA ASN A 199 16.35 6.87 9.88
C ASN A 199 17.24 5.65 9.65
N GLY A 200 16.90 4.76 8.71
CA GLY A 200 17.59 3.50 8.49
C GLY A 200 19.07 3.64 8.16
N TYR A 201 19.77 2.51 8.19
CA TYR A 201 21.22 2.40 7.99
C TYR A 201 21.69 2.86 6.61
N SER A 202 22.94 3.32 6.52
CA SER A 202 23.57 3.75 5.27
C SER A 202 23.39 2.72 4.15
N ASP A 203 22.95 3.18 3.00
CA ASP A 203 23.03 2.43 1.74
C ASP A 203 24.39 2.64 1.07
N GLU A 204 24.74 1.75 0.13
CA GLU A 204 25.88 1.97 -0.77
C GLU A 204 25.63 3.16 -1.71
N LYS A 205 24.36 3.39 -2.02
CA LYS A 205 23.90 4.42 -2.97
C LYS A 205 23.57 5.70 -2.22
N ALA A 206 23.92 6.84 -2.80
CA ALA A 206 23.79 8.15 -2.16
C ALA A 206 22.33 8.53 -1.86
N ILE A 207 21.39 8.10 -2.69
CA ILE A 207 19.97 8.41 -2.57
C ILE A 207 19.20 7.13 -2.83
N VAL A 208 18.15 6.87 -2.03
CA VAL A 208 17.24 5.75 -2.21
C VAL A 208 15.80 6.24 -2.14
N ILE A 209 15.01 5.93 -3.15
CA ILE A 209 13.58 6.21 -3.19
C ILE A 209 12.83 5.07 -2.51
N ASN A 210 11.99 5.39 -1.54
CA ASN A 210 11.15 4.44 -0.83
C ASN A 210 9.69 4.76 -1.13
N TRP A 211 9.04 3.85 -1.84
CA TRP A 211 7.61 3.87 -2.07
C TRP A 211 6.92 2.95 -1.07
N ILE A 212 6.11 3.52 -0.18
CA ILE A 212 5.44 2.78 0.89
C ILE A 212 3.97 2.62 0.52
N VAL A 213 3.50 1.38 0.41
CA VAL A 213 2.13 1.06 -0.04
C VAL A 213 1.40 0.22 1.01
N PRO A 214 0.31 0.73 1.60
CA PRO A 214 -0.60 -0.06 2.41
C PRO A 214 -1.50 -0.92 1.49
N ILE A 215 -1.60 -2.21 1.80
CA ILE A 215 -2.32 -3.20 1.00
C ILE A 215 -3.25 -4.02 1.91
N LEU A 216 -4.52 -4.10 1.53
CA LEU A 216 -5.48 -5.05 2.09
C LEU A 216 -5.66 -6.21 1.10
N VAL A 217 -5.37 -7.42 1.56
CA VAL A 217 -5.45 -8.64 0.75
C VAL A 217 -6.68 -9.43 1.16
N VAL A 218 -7.49 -9.82 0.17
CA VAL A 218 -8.70 -10.62 0.35
C VAL A 218 -8.64 -11.89 -0.50
N PRO A 219 -9.43 -12.94 -0.18
CA PRO A 219 -9.52 -14.12 -1.03
C PRO A 219 -10.02 -13.76 -2.43
N ASP A 220 -9.65 -14.58 -3.40
CA ASP A 220 -10.17 -14.49 -4.77
C ASP A 220 -11.70 -14.61 -4.77
N ASP A 221 -12.35 -13.98 -5.75
CA ASP A 221 -13.82 -13.94 -5.89
C ASP A 221 -14.58 -13.31 -4.70
N ARG A 222 -13.91 -12.51 -3.85
CA ARG A 222 -14.53 -11.79 -2.72
C ARG A 222 -14.49 -10.27 -2.83
N LEU A 223 -13.91 -9.74 -3.89
CA LEU A 223 -13.79 -8.30 -4.12
C LEU A 223 -14.68 -7.88 -5.29
N PHE A 224 -15.63 -7.00 -4.99
CA PHE A 224 -16.54 -6.40 -5.96
C PHE A 224 -16.40 -4.89 -5.93
N VAL A 225 -16.71 -4.26 -7.06
CA VAL A 225 -16.79 -2.82 -7.19
C VAL A 225 -18.13 -2.41 -7.77
N VAL A 226 -18.54 -1.19 -7.46
CA VAL A 226 -19.62 -0.48 -8.14
C VAL A 226 -19.16 0.94 -8.41
N ASP A 227 -19.43 1.43 -9.61
CA ASP A 227 -18.96 2.71 -10.10
C ASP A 227 -20.10 3.72 -10.18
N PHE A 228 -19.84 4.91 -9.67
CA PHE A 228 -20.73 6.07 -9.72
C PHE A 228 -20.03 7.20 -10.46
N ASP A 229 -20.74 7.88 -11.35
CA ASP A 229 -20.23 9.11 -11.96
C ASP A 229 -20.26 10.30 -10.97
N ASP A 230 -19.78 11.46 -11.42
CA ASP A 230 -19.74 12.68 -10.61
C ASP A 230 -21.12 13.22 -10.22
N SER A 231 -22.20 12.72 -10.85
CA SER A 231 -23.58 13.04 -10.48
C SER A 231 -24.16 12.09 -9.42
N GLY A 232 -23.40 11.07 -9.03
CA GLY A 232 -23.83 10.04 -8.09
C GLY A 232 -24.71 8.97 -8.75
N VAL A 233 -24.69 8.85 -10.07
CA VAL A 233 -25.44 7.81 -10.79
C VAL A 233 -24.54 6.59 -11.00
N GLN A 234 -25.07 5.42 -10.68
CA GLN A 234 -24.38 4.16 -10.94
C GLN A 234 -24.21 3.97 -12.45
N THR A 235 -22.96 3.80 -12.90
CA THR A 235 -22.62 3.72 -14.33
C THR A 235 -22.73 2.29 -14.87
N GLN A 236 -22.54 1.28 -14.00
CA GLN A 236 -22.61 -0.13 -14.36
C GLN A 236 -23.00 -1.03 -13.18
N PRO A 237 -23.57 -2.24 -13.42
CA PRO A 237 -23.82 -3.22 -12.39
C PRO A 237 -22.56 -3.57 -11.58
N PRO A 238 -22.69 -3.98 -10.29
CA PRO A 238 -21.54 -4.40 -9.52
C PRO A 238 -20.80 -5.57 -10.19
N ALA A 239 -19.47 -5.51 -10.22
CA ALA A 239 -18.63 -6.47 -10.92
C ALA A 239 -17.50 -6.98 -10.02
N PRO A 240 -17.10 -8.26 -10.15
CA PRO A 240 -15.92 -8.76 -9.48
C PRO A 240 -14.66 -8.13 -10.08
N VAL A 241 -13.68 -7.83 -9.24
CA VAL A 241 -12.37 -7.33 -9.67
C VAL A 241 -11.26 -7.96 -8.86
N ASP A 242 -10.06 -8.01 -9.44
CA ASP A 242 -8.86 -8.51 -8.79
C ASP A 242 -8.12 -7.45 -7.97
N ARG A 243 -8.36 -6.17 -8.29
CA ARG A 243 -7.70 -5.02 -7.66
C ARG A 243 -8.59 -3.78 -7.73
N THR A 244 -8.53 -2.97 -6.68
CA THR A 244 -8.93 -1.57 -6.74
C THR A 244 -8.11 -0.71 -5.78
N SER A 245 -7.79 0.52 -6.18
CA SER A 245 -7.28 1.54 -5.26
C SER A 245 -8.43 2.13 -4.44
N PHE A 246 -8.14 2.57 -3.22
CA PHE A 246 -9.07 3.21 -2.30
C PHE A 246 -8.43 4.50 -1.78
N PHE A 247 -9.12 5.62 -1.91
CA PHE A 247 -8.59 6.93 -1.50
C PHE A 247 -8.74 7.11 0.02
N VAL A 248 -7.65 7.50 0.69
CA VAL A 248 -7.62 7.61 2.16
C VAL A 248 -7.14 8.95 2.69
N ASP A 249 -6.42 9.73 1.88
CA ASP A 249 -5.89 11.07 2.21
C ASP A 249 -5.33 11.21 3.63
N TYR A 250 -4.39 10.33 3.99
CA TYR A 250 -3.93 10.19 5.36
C TYR A 250 -2.51 10.75 5.53
N THR A 251 -2.37 11.81 6.31
CA THR A 251 -1.09 12.37 6.74
C THR A 251 -0.66 11.77 8.09
N PRO A 252 0.45 11.01 8.15
CA PRO A 252 0.99 10.51 9.40
C PRO A 252 1.51 11.62 10.30
N SER A 253 1.23 11.53 11.61
CA SER A 253 1.77 12.46 12.60
C SER A 253 3.08 11.96 13.22
N GLY A 254 3.87 12.88 13.80
CA GLY A 254 5.04 12.53 14.60
C GLY A 254 6.33 12.23 13.83
N ILE A 255 6.33 12.41 12.51
CA ILE A 255 7.51 12.24 11.65
C ILE A 255 7.69 13.49 10.81
N SER A 256 8.87 14.10 10.90
CA SER A 256 9.22 15.26 10.08
C SER A 256 10.07 14.79 8.90
N ILE A 257 9.58 15.05 7.70
CA ILE A 257 10.24 14.78 6.42
C ILE A 257 10.29 16.10 5.67
N ALA A 258 11.45 16.46 5.10
CA ALA A 258 11.57 17.72 4.39
C ALA A 258 10.72 17.74 3.11
N GLY A 259 10.33 18.94 2.66
CA GLY A 259 9.54 19.12 1.45
C GLY A 259 8.03 19.11 1.67
N PRO A 260 7.25 18.76 0.64
CA PRO A 260 5.79 18.64 0.76
C PRO A 260 5.40 17.71 1.91
N GLU A 261 4.22 17.95 2.47
CA GLU A 261 3.70 17.08 3.52
C GLU A 261 3.55 15.65 2.99
N PHE A 262 4.14 14.68 3.70
CA PHE A 262 4.00 13.27 3.32
C PHE A 262 2.59 12.80 3.65
N ARG A 263 1.90 12.25 2.65
CA ARG A 263 0.58 11.63 2.80
C ARG A 263 0.52 10.27 2.11
N PHE A 264 -0.21 9.35 2.73
CA PHE A 264 -0.73 8.17 2.04
C PHE A 264 -2.02 8.61 1.33
N GLY A 265 -1.94 8.83 0.01
CA GLY A 265 -3.14 9.15 -0.79
C GLY A 265 -4.07 7.95 -0.96
N HIS A 266 -3.49 6.74 -1.06
CA HIS A 266 -4.22 5.53 -1.42
C HIS A 266 -3.80 4.32 -0.60
N LEU A 267 -4.76 3.42 -0.49
CA LEU A 267 -4.66 2.03 -0.07
C LEU A 267 -4.93 1.16 -1.30
N GLU A 268 -4.22 0.05 -1.41
CA GLU A 268 -4.52 -0.97 -2.41
C GLU A 268 -5.36 -2.08 -1.81
N ILE A 269 -6.42 -2.50 -2.50
CA ILE A 269 -7.21 -3.68 -2.17
C ILE A 269 -7.03 -4.69 -3.29
N MET A 270 -6.50 -5.87 -2.98
CA MET A 270 -6.14 -6.89 -3.98
C MET A 270 -6.64 -8.27 -3.57
N THR A 271 -7.03 -9.06 -4.56
CA THR A 271 -7.21 -10.50 -4.38
C THR A 271 -5.84 -11.19 -4.21
N PHE A 272 -5.82 -12.37 -3.60
CA PHE A 272 -4.58 -13.13 -3.40
C PHE A 272 -3.87 -13.43 -4.73
N SER A 273 -4.62 -13.84 -5.75
CA SER A 273 -4.09 -14.12 -7.08
C SER A 273 -3.51 -12.86 -7.73
N HIS A 274 -4.13 -11.69 -7.53
CA HIS A 274 -3.58 -10.43 -8.01
C HIS A 274 -2.28 -10.05 -7.29
N LEU A 275 -2.23 -10.17 -5.96
CA LEU A 275 -0.99 -9.92 -5.21
C LEU A 275 0.14 -10.83 -5.70
N LYS A 276 -0.15 -12.11 -5.95
CA LYS A 276 0.82 -13.05 -6.52
C LYS A 276 1.34 -12.59 -7.88
N SER A 277 0.46 -12.13 -8.76
CA SER A 277 0.84 -11.57 -10.06
C SER A 277 1.67 -10.28 -9.92
N PHE A 278 1.24 -9.38 -9.03
CA PHE A 278 1.92 -8.12 -8.72
C PHE A 278 3.35 -8.36 -8.22
N VAL A 279 3.53 -9.19 -7.20
CA VAL A 279 4.85 -9.59 -6.67
C VAL A 279 5.66 -10.34 -7.73
N GLY A 280 5.00 -11.16 -8.56
CA GLY A 280 5.60 -11.82 -9.71
C GLY A 280 6.26 -10.80 -10.65
N ARG A 281 5.49 -9.83 -11.16
CA ARG A 281 6.00 -8.80 -12.06
C ARG A 281 7.08 -7.93 -11.41
N ALA A 282 6.89 -7.56 -10.13
CA ALA A 282 7.87 -6.77 -9.37
C ALA A 282 9.20 -7.50 -9.08
N THR A 283 9.33 -8.79 -9.43
CA THR A 283 10.56 -9.59 -9.27
C THR A 283 11.14 -10.08 -10.60
N HIS A 284 10.60 -9.63 -11.74
CA HIS A 284 11.04 -9.98 -13.10
C HIS A 284 11.38 -8.72 -13.92
N GLU A 285 11.76 -8.87 -15.20
CA GLU A 285 12.21 -7.76 -16.07
C GLU A 285 11.17 -6.63 -16.27
N ASP A 286 9.88 -6.89 -15.98
CA ASP A 286 8.79 -5.90 -15.88
C ASP A 286 8.98 -4.86 -14.75
N MET A 287 10.01 -5.01 -13.92
CA MET A 287 10.40 -4.05 -12.87
C MET A 287 10.58 -2.61 -13.39
N ARG A 288 11.18 -2.47 -14.58
CA ARG A 288 11.39 -1.14 -15.19
C ARG A 288 10.08 -0.49 -15.59
N PHE A 289 9.07 -1.25 -15.98
CA PHE A 289 7.76 -0.69 -16.32
C PHE A 289 7.15 0.11 -15.15
N PHE A 290 7.19 -0.43 -13.93
CA PHE A 290 6.68 0.27 -12.74
C PHE A 290 7.43 1.58 -12.44
N VAL A 291 8.73 1.64 -12.74
CA VAL A 291 9.55 2.81 -12.47
C VAL A 291 9.52 3.79 -13.64
N ASP A 292 9.66 3.33 -14.88
CA ASP A 292 9.64 4.15 -16.09
C ASP A 292 8.28 4.85 -16.30
N GLU A 293 7.17 4.19 -15.94
CA GLU A 293 5.83 4.79 -16.05
C GLU A 293 5.41 5.63 -14.83
N HIS A 294 5.93 5.33 -13.63
CA HIS A 294 5.39 5.91 -12.39
C HIS A 294 6.44 6.57 -11.47
N LEU A 295 7.73 6.48 -11.79
CA LEU A 295 8.85 7.03 -11.01
C LEU A 295 10.01 7.44 -11.95
N ASN A 296 9.84 8.55 -12.67
CA ASN A 296 10.88 9.08 -13.56
C ASN A 296 12.08 9.63 -12.78
N GLU A 297 13.29 9.07 -13.00
CA GLU A 297 14.52 9.47 -12.30
C GLU A 297 14.84 10.97 -12.44
N HIS A 298 14.66 11.54 -13.63
CA HIS A 298 14.90 12.97 -13.87
C HIS A 298 13.95 13.85 -13.05
N GLU A 299 12.70 13.44 -12.90
CA GLU A 299 11.73 14.13 -12.05
C GLU A 299 12.10 14.03 -10.56
N CYS A 300 12.57 12.86 -10.10
CA CYS A 300 13.11 12.72 -8.74
C CYS A 300 14.23 13.72 -8.49
N PHE A 301 15.22 13.80 -9.40
CA PHE A 301 16.34 14.73 -9.27
C PHE A 301 15.89 16.21 -9.35
N ASN A 302 14.90 16.53 -10.19
CA ASN A 302 14.34 17.89 -10.30
C ASN A 302 13.64 18.34 -9.01
N GLN A 303 12.99 17.43 -8.30
CA GLN A 303 12.37 17.73 -7.02
C GLN A 303 13.42 17.80 -5.92
N LEU A 304 14.40 16.89 -5.93
CA LEU A 304 15.51 16.87 -4.98
C LEU A 304 16.36 18.14 -5.03
N SER A 305 16.63 18.71 -6.21
CA SER A 305 17.44 19.92 -6.37
C SER A 305 16.79 21.20 -5.83
N ARG A 306 15.53 21.14 -5.40
CA ARG A 306 14.79 22.26 -4.77
C ARG A 306 14.99 22.35 -3.25
N PHE A 307 15.69 21.38 -2.64
CA PHE A 307 16.00 21.32 -1.20
C PHE A 307 17.46 21.68 -0.93
#